data_AF-A0A919I8A3-F1
#
_entry.id   AF-A0A919I8A3-F1
#
_cell.length_a   1.000
_cell.length_b   1.000
_cell.length_c   1.000
_cell.angle_alpha   90.00
_cell.angle_beta   90.00
_cell.angle_gamma   90.00
#
_symmetry.space_group_name_H-M   'P 1'
#
loop_
_entity.id
_entity.type
_entity.pdbx_description
1 polymer ?
#
loop_
_entity_poly.entity_id
_entity_poly.type
_entity_poly.pdbx_seq_one_letter_code
_entity_poly.pdbx_strand_id
1 'polypeptide(L)'
;MKKLMIGAVMMVLSVAANAQGDGISKFFTKYQDDEAFTNVKVSQKMFGLFTNMDVEKPEDKEILDAISKIQGLRVLAKHETRDSRALYKEALTSVPGSYEELMSVRDKDKDMKFFIKEISSGKIGELIMVMGGNDEFMLLSLFGEIDLKKIGSIGKKMNIDGLDKLDKIKDNKKH
;
A
#
# COMPACT_ATOMS: atom_id res chain seq x y z
N MET A 1 29.50 37.21 13.29
CA MET A 1 28.02 37.10 13.31
C MET A 1 27.43 36.53 12.02
N LYS A 2 27.75 37.08 10.82
CA LYS A 2 27.23 36.55 9.54
C LYS A 2 27.53 35.06 9.28
N LYS A 3 28.73 34.57 9.64
CA LYS A 3 29.11 33.16 9.48
C LYS A 3 28.37 32.21 10.44
N LEU A 4 27.99 32.69 11.63
CA LEU A 4 27.20 31.92 12.60
C LEU A 4 25.72 31.85 12.17
N MET A 5 25.19 32.92 11.56
CA MET A 5 23.84 32.91 10.99
C MET A 5 23.72 31.95 9.79
N ILE A 6 24.74 31.86 8.93
CA ILE A 6 24.75 30.92 7.79
C ILE A 6 24.77 29.45 8.27
N GLY A 7 25.54 29.16 9.32
CA GLY A 7 25.58 27.81 9.91
C GLY A 7 24.25 27.39 10.56
N ALA A 8 23.57 28.31 11.25
CA ALA A 8 22.26 28.05 11.84
C ALA A 8 21.18 27.80 10.78
N VAL A 9 21.19 28.55 9.67
CA VAL A 9 20.24 28.34 8.55
C VAL A 9 20.46 26.98 7.87
N MET A 10 21.71 26.53 7.71
CA MET A 10 22.00 25.19 7.14
C MET A 10 21.60 24.02 8.06
N MET A 11 21.67 24.20 9.38
CA MET A 11 21.17 23.18 10.31
C MET A 11 19.65 23.06 10.27
N VAL A 12 18.92 24.18 10.18
CA VAL A 12 17.45 24.17 10.08
C VAL A 12 16.97 23.53 8.77
N LEU A 13 17.68 23.74 7.66
CA LEU A 13 17.37 23.11 6.37
C LEU A 13 17.54 21.58 6.39
N SER A 14 18.56 21.09 7.10
CA SER A 14 18.83 19.65 7.23
C SER A 14 17.77 18.91 8.05
N VAL A 15 17.18 19.58 9.05
CA VAL A 15 16.10 19.01 9.87
C VAL A 15 14.76 19.04 9.12
N ALA A 16 14.51 20.07 8.30
CA ALA A 16 13.30 20.16 7.47
C ALA A 16 13.24 19.11 6.34
N ALA A 17 14.41 18.66 5.84
CA ALA A 17 14.48 17.64 4.79
C ALA A 17 13.98 16.25 5.23
N ASN A 18 13.95 15.97 6.54
CA ASN A 18 13.55 14.67 7.08
C ASN A 18 12.06 14.56 7.45
N ALA A 19 11.27 15.62 7.25
CA ALA A 19 9.82 15.61 7.48
C ALA A 19 8.99 15.31 6.21
N GLN A 20 9.64 14.93 5.10
CA GLN A 20 8.97 14.51 3.88
C GLN A 20 8.41 13.10 4.05
N GLY A 21 7.39 12.95 4.90
CA GLY A 21 6.57 11.74 4.91
C GLY A 21 6.08 11.45 3.49
N ASP A 22 6.14 10.17 3.11
CA ASP A 22 5.62 9.65 1.85
C ASP A 22 4.22 10.24 1.59
N GLY A 23 3.94 10.68 0.36
CA GLY A 23 2.68 11.32 -0.01
C GLY A 23 1.46 10.48 0.38
N ILE A 24 1.60 9.15 0.33
CA ILE A 24 0.54 8.22 0.73
C ILE A 24 0.35 8.20 2.24
N SER A 25 1.44 8.23 3.01
CA SER A 25 1.37 8.36 4.47
C SER A 25 0.69 9.66 4.91
N LYS A 26 0.87 10.74 4.15
CA LYS A 26 0.15 12.01 4.38
C LYS A 26 -1.34 11.88 4.10
N PHE A 27 -1.73 11.21 3.00
CA PHE A 27 -3.14 10.94 2.72
C PHE A 27 -3.79 10.13 3.84
N PHE A 28 -3.14 9.06 4.30
CA PHE A 28 -3.61 8.30 5.46
C PHE A 28 -3.77 9.18 6.71
N THR A 29 -2.76 10.00 7.02
CA THR A 29 -2.77 10.88 8.19
C THR A 29 -3.87 11.94 8.10
N LYS A 30 -4.22 12.40 6.89
CA LYS A 30 -5.26 13.41 6.67
C LYS A 30 -6.66 12.88 6.98
N TYR A 31 -6.94 11.61 6.67
CA TYR A 31 -8.29 11.04 6.76
C TYR A 31 -8.45 9.99 7.88
N GLN A 32 -7.38 9.64 8.60
CA GLN A 32 -7.43 8.58 9.62
C GLN A 32 -8.36 8.85 10.82
N ASP A 33 -8.62 10.12 11.12
CA ASP A 33 -9.45 10.56 12.26
C ASP A 33 -10.83 11.07 11.81
N ASP A 34 -11.14 10.95 10.52
CA ASP A 34 -12.46 11.30 9.97
C ASP A 34 -13.41 10.11 10.13
N GLU A 35 -14.49 10.30 10.89
CA GLU A 35 -15.49 9.26 11.19
C GLU A 35 -16.24 8.77 9.92
N ALA A 36 -16.24 9.54 8.84
CA ALA A 36 -16.81 9.10 7.57
C ALA A 36 -15.96 8.00 6.89
N PHE A 37 -14.71 7.81 7.32
CA PHE A 37 -13.83 6.77 6.81
C PHE A 37 -13.76 5.59 7.76
N THR A 38 -13.84 4.39 7.19
CA THR A 38 -13.39 3.17 7.85
C THR A 38 -11.87 3.09 7.77
N ASN A 39 -11.21 3.09 8.92
CA ASN A 39 -9.76 3.02 9.04
C ASN A 39 -9.32 1.72 9.70
N VAL A 40 -8.63 0.87 8.95
CA VAL A 40 -8.09 -0.40 9.44
C VAL A 40 -6.57 -0.35 9.42
N LYS A 41 -5.95 -0.65 10.57
CA LYS A 41 -4.49 -0.77 10.71
C LYS A 41 -4.14 -2.13 11.28
N VAL A 42 -3.42 -2.93 10.51
CA VAL A 42 -2.93 -4.24 10.91
C VAL A 42 -1.43 -4.15 11.07
N SER A 43 -0.92 -4.51 12.25
CA SER A 43 0.52 -4.52 12.54
C SER A 43 1.14 -5.88 12.19
N GLN A 44 2.47 -5.91 12.02
CA GLN A 44 3.26 -7.14 11.87
C GLN A 44 2.90 -8.22 12.90
N LYS A 45 2.62 -7.81 14.15
CA LYS A 45 2.26 -8.75 15.22
C LYS A 45 1.01 -9.57 14.87
N MET A 46 0.03 -8.96 14.21
CA MET A 46 -1.17 -9.68 13.78
C MET A 46 -0.84 -10.70 12.69
N PHE A 47 0.00 -10.34 11.71
CA PHE A 47 0.47 -11.27 10.68
C PHE A 47 1.25 -12.46 11.26
N GLY A 48 2.10 -12.22 12.26
CA GLY A 48 2.81 -13.29 12.97
C GLY A 48 1.93 -14.22 13.82
N LEU A 49 0.72 -13.81 14.20
CA LEU A 49 -0.24 -14.71 14.84
C LEU A 49 -0.84 -15.70 13.82
N PHE A 50 -1.05 -15.27 12.58
CA PHE A 50 -1.53 -16.13 11.51
C PHE A 50 -0.53 -17.24 11.13
N THR A 51 0.77 -16.99 11.27
CA THR A 51 1.82 -17.99 10.95
C THR A 51 1.92 -19.13 11.95
N ASN A 52 1.27 -19.01 13.12
CA ASN A 52 1.27 -20.03 14.17
C ASN A 52 0.04 -20.94 14.15
N MET A 53 -0.92 -20.71 13.23
CA MET A 53 -2.04 -21.62 13.02
C MET A 53 -1.61 -22.81 12.14
N ASP A 54 -2.09 -24.01 12.48
CA ASP A 54 -1.61 -25.30 11.97
C ASP A 54 -1.36 -25.34 10.45
N VAL A 55 -0.14 -25.72 10.10
CA VAL A 55 0.34 -25.82 8.71
C VAL A 55 0.10 -27.24 8.22
N GLU A 56 -1.02 -27.47 7.53
CA GLU A 56 -1.37 -28.81 7.04
C GLU A 56 -0.59 -29.21 5.77
N LYS A 57 -0.10 -28.26 4.96
CA LYS A 57 0.58 -28.55 3.69
C LYS A 57 1.93 -27.83 3.52
N PRO A 58 2.91 -28.43 2.83
CA PRO A 58 4.22 -27.80 2.57
C PRO A 58 4.14 -26.46 1.82
N GLU A 59 3.19 -26.32 0.89
CA GLU A 59 2.94 -25.09 0.14
C GLU A 59 2.46 -23.93 1.04
N ASP A 60 1.88 -24.26 2.20
CA ASP A 60 1.46 -23.26 3.17
C ASP A 60 2.64 -22.60 3.86
N LYS A 61 3.75 -23.33 4.04
CA LYS A 61 4.95 -22.84 4.72
C LYS A 61 5.61 -21.67 3.98
N GLU A 62 5.71 -21.74 2.65
CA GLU A 62 6.26 -20.64 1.86
C GLU A 62 5.39 -19.38 1.90
N ILE A 63 4.07 -19.56 1.94
CA ILE A 63 3.13 -18.43 2.00
C ILE A 63 3.14 -17.81 3.41
N LEU A 64 3.25 -18.62 4.45
CA LEU A 64 3.38 -18.14 5.83
C LEU A 64 4.69 -17.38 6.05
N ASP A 65 5.80 -17.84 5.46
CA ASP A 65 7.08 -17.10 5.48
C ASP A 65 6.92 -15.72 4.81
N ALA A 66 6.24 -15.66 3.65
CA ALA A 66 5.97 -14.40 2.98
C ALA A 66 5.06 -13.47 3.82
N ILE A 67 4.04 -14.01 4.49
CA ILE A 67 3.17 -13.25 5.41
C ILE A 67 3.95 -12.72 6.61
N SER A 68 4.89 -13.49 7.16
CA SER A 68 5.71 -13.09 8.31
C SER A 68 6.58 -11.85 8.04
N LYS A 69 6.91 -11.62 6.76
CA LYS A 69 7.72 -10.49 6.28
C LYS A 69 6.89 -9.22 6.03
N ILE A 70 5.57 -9.30 6.14
CA ILE A 70 4.68 -8.14 6.08
C ILE A 70 4.83 -7.34 7.38
N GLN A 71 5.17 -6.07 7.28
CA GLN A 71 5.32 -5.18 8.43
C GLN A 71 3.99 -4.52 8.82
N GLY A 72 3.10 -4.31 7.86
CA GLY A 72 1.77 -3.80 8.15
C GLY A 72 0.87 -3.66 6.93
N LEU A 73 -0.41 -3.49 7.23
CA LEU A 73 -1.47 -3.17 6.28
C LEU A 73 -2.25 -1.97 6.82
N ARG A 74 -2.53 -1.00 5.95
CA ARG A 74 -3.39 0.15 6.21
C ARG A 74 -4.48 0.17 5.16
N VAL A 75 -5.73 0.33 5.59
CA VAL A 75 -6.88 0.50 4.71
C VAL A 75 -7.66 1.72 5.16
N LEU A 76 -7.97 2.59 4.21
CA LEU A 76 -8.97 3.64 4.34
C LEU A 76 -10.05 3.37 3.32
N ALA A 77 -11.29 3.26 3.77
CA ALA A 77 -12.44 3.09 2.90
C ALA A 77 -13.52 4.10 3.27
N LYS A 78 -14.25 4.59 2.27
CA LYS A 78 -15.43 5.44 2.46
C LYS A 78 -16.53 4.92 1.54
N HIS A 79 -17.70 4.68 2.11
CA HIS A 79 -18.87 4.17 1.41
C HIS A 79 -19.95 5.25 1.29
N GLU A 80 -20.91 5.04 0.39
CA GLU A 80 -22.07 5.92 0.16
C GLU A 80 -21.69 7.39 -0.10
N THR A 81 -20.56 7.63 -0.76
CA THR A 81 -19.99 8.98 -0.89
C THR A 81 -20.00 9.52 -2.32
N ARG A 82 -20.53 10.74 -2.47
CA ARG A 82 -20.56 11.45 -3.76
C ARG A 82 -19.19 12.00 -4.18
N ASP A 83 -18.23 12.09 -3.25
CA ASP A 83 -16.87 12.58 -3.49
C ASP A 83 -15.86 11.48 -3.83
N SER A 84 -16.32 10.23 -3.99
CA SER A 84 -15.51 9.04 -4.31
C SER A 84 -14.49 9.28 -5.43
N ARG A 85 -14.94 9.90 -6.53
CA ARG A 85 -14.10 10.23 -7.70
C ARG A 85 -13.09 11.35 -7.43
N ALA A 86 -13.39 12.27 -6.53
CA ALA A 86 -12.46 13.31 -6.12
C ALA A 86 -11.37 12.72 -5.20
N LEU A 87 -11.76 11.90 -4.22
CA LEU A 87 -10.84 11.17 -3.34
C LEU A 87 -9.91 10.25 -4.14
N TYR A 88 -10.44 9.54 -5.14
CA TYR A 88 -9.63 8.73 -6.06
C TYR A 88 -8.54 9.54 -6.75
N LYS A 89 -8.88 10.70 -7.32
CA LYS A 89 -7.91 11.58 -7.98
C LYS A 89 -6.88 12.18 -7.00
N GLU A 90 -7.33 12.55 -5.81
CA GLU A 90 -6.45 13.07 -4.76
C GLU A 90 -5.46 11.99 -4.28
N ALA A 91 -5.93 10.77 -4.06
CA ALA A 91 -5.12 9.64 -3.65
C ALA A 91 -4.07 9.29 -4.72
N LEU A 92 -4.46 9.26 -6.00
CA LEU A 92 -3.52 9.05 -7.11
C LEU A 92 -2.44 10.14 -7.18
N THR A 93 -2.81 11.40 -6.91
CA THR A 93 -1.85 12.52 -6.86
C THR A 93 -0.90 12.41 -5.66
N SER A 94 -1.34 11.70 -4.62
CA SER A 94 -0.55 11.47 -3.41
C SER A 94 0.45 10.33 -3.55
N VAL A 95 0.31 9.46 -4.57
CA VAL A 95 1.29 8.41 -4.88
C VAL A 95 2.60 9.07 -5.38
N PRO A 96 3.74 8.89 -4.70
CA PRO A 96 5.00 9.46 -5.16
C PRO A 96 5.48 8.87 -6.47
N GLY A 97 6.25 9.64 -7.24
CA GLY A 97 6.85 9.18 -8.50
C GLY A 97 7.89 8.06 -8.37
N SER A 98 8.29 7.68 -7.15
CA SER A 98 9.12 6.49 -6.89
C SER A 98 8.34 5.18 -6.91
N TYR A 99 7.01 5.24 -7.03
CA TYR A 99 6.16 4.07 -7.19
C TYR A 99 5.89 3.82 -8.67
N GLU A 100 5.90 2.54 -9.05
CA GLU A 100 5.60 2.08 -10.40
C GLU A 100 4.16 1.56 -10.47
N GLU A 101 3.39 1.96 -11.48
CA GLU A 101 2.06 1.39 -11.74
C GLU A 101 2.24 -0.04 -12.27
N LEU A 102 1.78 -1.01 -11.49
CA LEU A 102 1.89 -2.43 -11.83
C LEU A 102 0.70 -2.90 -12.68
N MET A 103 -0.50 -2.44 -12.36
CA MET A 103 -1.70 -2.72 -13.14
C MET A 103 -2.81 -1.69 -12.90
N SER A 104 -3.70 -1.57 -13.87
CA SER A 104 -4.94 -0.83 -13.74
C SER A 104 -6.12 -1.66 -14.23
N VAL A 105 -7.25 -1.55 -13.52
CA VAL A 105 -8.52 -2.18 -13.88
C VAL A 105 -9.55 -1.08 -14.01
N ARG A 106 -10.20 -1.03 -15.17
CA ARG A 106 -11.35 -0.15 -15.40
C ARG A 106 -12.57 -1.00 -15.67
N ASP A 107 -13.60 -0.80 -14.87
CA ASP A 107 -14.92 -1.38 -15.04
C ASP A 107 -15.96 -0.25 -15.12
N LYS A 108 -17.22 -0.57 -15.43
CA LYS A 108 -18.29 0.43 -15.59
C LYS A 108 -18.50 1.26 -14.32
N ASP A 109 -18.42 0.61 -13.16
CA ASP A 109 -18.76 1.23 -11.88
C ASP A 109 -17.55 1.59 -11.02
N LYS A 110 -16.35 1.11 -11.39
CA LYS A 110 -15.13 1.28 -10.59
C LYS A 110 -13.84 1.30 -11.40
N ASP A 111 -12.92 2.15 -10.97
CA ASP A 111 -11.53 2.16 -11.42
C ASP A 111 -10.62 1.72 -10.26
N MET A 112 -9.61 0.91 -10.56
CA MET A 112 -8.61 0.46 -9.61
C MET A 112 -7.22 0.62 -10.22
N LYS A 113 -6.26 1.07 -9.42
CA LYS A 113 -4.84 1.12 -9.77
C LYS A 113 -4.00 0.51 -8.66
N PHE A 114 -3.00 -0.26 -9.08
CA PHE A 114 -2.05 -0.91 -8.19
C PHE A 114 -0.66 -0.36 -8.47
N PHE A 115 0.02 0.04 -7.41
CA PHE A 115 1.37 0.58 -7.46
C PHE A 115 2.29 -0.23 -6.56
N ILE A 116 3.56 -0.30 -6.93
CA ILE A 116 4.59 -0.93 -6.12
C ILE A 116 5.79 -0.01 -5.94
N LYS A 117 6.47 -0.14 -4.81
CA LYS A 117 7.78 0.43 -4.57
C LYS A 117 8.76 -0.70 -4.33
N GLU A 118 9.66 -0.93 -5.28
CA GLU A 118 10.71 -1.94 -5.13
C GLU A 118 11.81 -1.45 -4.17
N ILE A 119 12.32 -2.36 -3.34
CA ILE A 119 13.50 -2.13 -2.49
C ILE A 119 14.75 -2.80 -3.06
N SER A 120 14.57 -3.87 -3.85
CA SER A 120 15.59 -4.57 -4.62
C SER A 120 14.91 -5.44 -5.67
N SER A 121 15.67 -5.97 -6.64
CA SER A 121 15.12 -6.78 -7.75
C SER A 121 14.19 -7.89 -7.26
N GLY A 122 12.90 -7.78 -7.59
CA GLY A 122 11.86 -8.75 -7.22
C GLY A 122 11.37 -8.69 -5.78
N LYS A 123 11.87 -7.76 -4.95
CA LYS A 123 11.38 -7.51 -3.59
C LYS A 123 10.70 -6.15 -3.50
N ILE A 124 9.44 -6.17 -3.11
CA ILE A 124 8.59 -5.00 -2.96
C ILE A 124 8.60 -4.55 -1.50
N GLY A 125 8.90 -3.27 -1.29
CA GLY A 125 8.82 -2.61 0.01
C GLY A 125 7.38 -2.21 0.37
N GLU A 126 6.60 -1.81 -0.63
CA GLU A 126 5.23 -1.35 -0.44
C GLU A 126 4.38 -1.59 -1.69
N LEU A 127 3.17 -2.12 -1.50
CA LEU A 127 2.11 -2.23 -2.50
C LEU A 127 0.98 -1.31 -2.11
N ILE A 128 0.48 -0.52 -3.07
CA ILE A 128 -0.63 0.39 -2.89
C ILE A 128 -1.74 0.00 -3.86
N MET A 129 -2.98 -0.02 -3.37
CA MET A 129 -4.17 -0.10 -4.22
C MET A 129 -5.01 1.14 -3.98
N VAL A 130 -5.35 1.84 -5.07
CA VAL A 130 -6.31 2.95 -5.07
C VAL A 130 -7.52 2.51 -5.88
N MET A 131 -8.70 2.54 -5.28
CA MET A 131 -9.96 2.21 -5.91
C MET A 131 -10.95 3.37 -5.75
N GLY A 132 -11.63 3.70 -6.83
CA GLY A 132 -12.72 4.68 -6.84
C GLY A 132 -13.88 4.17 -7.66
N GLY A 133 -15.03 3.99 -7.00
CA GLY A 133 -16.31 3.68 -7.60
C GLY A 133 -17.20 4.89 -7.80
N ASN A 134 -18.49 4.66 -8.04
CA ASN A 134 -19.49 5.73 -8.13
C ASN A 134 -19.82 6.31 -6.75
N ASP A 135 -19.85 5.47 -5.71
CA ASP A 135 -20.20 5.81 -4.34
C ASP A 135 -19.21 5.23 -3.30
N GLU A 136 -18.16 4.56 -3.75
CA GLU A 136 -17.14 3.97 -2.90
C GLU A 136 -15.74 4.49 -3.22
N PHE A 137 -14.91 4.62 -2.20
CA PHE A 137 -13.48 4.88 -2.32
C PHE A 137 -12.73 3.94 -1.37
N MET A 138 -11.59 3.43 -1.84
CA MET A 138 -10.70 2.64 -1.01
C MET A 138 -9.24 2.94 -1.36
N LEU A 139 -8.42 3.14 -0.32
CA LEU A 139 -6.98 3.19 -0.39
C LEU A 139 -6.40 2.12 0.54
N LEU A 140 -5.57 1.26 -0.02
CA LEU A 140 -4.87 0.21 0.70
C LEU A 140 -3.36 0.40 0.52
N SER A 141 -2.60 0.25 1.60
CA SER A 141 -1.13 0.15 1.59
C SER A 141 -0.71 -1.09 2.39
N LEU A 142 0.06 -1.96 1.75
CA LEU A 142 0.67 -3.14 2.33
C LEU A 142 2.19 -2.99 2.23
N PHE A 143 2.89 -2.93 3.36
CA PHE A 143 4.34 -2.68 3.37
C PHE A 143 5.10 -3.73 4.18
N GLY A 144 6.34 -3.99 3.78
CA GLY A 144 7.21 -5.03 4.33
C GLY A 144 8.20 -5.51 3.29
N GLU A 145 8.70 -6.75 3.43
CA GLU A 145 9.50 -7.41 2.39
C GLU A 145 8.63 -8.41 1.63
N ILE A 146 8.02 -7.96 0.54
CA ILE A 146 7.00 -8.72 -0.19
C ILE A 146 7.60 -9.27 -1.48
N ASP A 147 7.51 -10.59 -1.68
CA ASP A 147 7.84 -11.21 -2.97
C ASP A 147 6.68 -11.03 -3.94
N LEU A 148 6.92 -10.32 -5.06
CA LEU A 148 5.95 -10.08 -6.12
C LEU A 148 5.30 -11.38 -6.63
N LYS A 149 6.07 -12.47 -6.69
CA LYS A 149 5.58 -13.77 -7.17
C LYS A 149 4.56 -14.39 -6.23
N LYS A 150 4.46 -13.92 -4.99
CA LYS A 150 3.58 -14.47 -3.95
C LYS A 150 2.37 -13.57 -3.67
N ILE A 151 2.28 -12.37 -4.23
CA ILE A 151 1.22 -11.40 -3.89
C ILE A 151 -0.20 -11.94 -4.13
N GLY A 152 -0.48 -12.54 -5.29
CA GLY A 152 -1.82 -13.09 -5.54
C GLY A 152 -2.17 -14.28 -4.63
N SER A 153 -1.18 -15.09 -4.25
CA SER A 153 -1.35 -16.16 -3.26
C SER A 153 -1.60 -15.62 -1.84
N ILE A 154 -0.94 -14.52 -1.47
CA ILE A 154 -1.18 -13.81 -0.20
C ILE A 154 -2.61 -13.24 -0.19
N GLY A 155 -3.04 -12.57 -1.27
CA GLY A 155 -4.38 -12.01 -1.39
C GLY A 155 -5.48 -13.06 -1.22
N LYS A 156 -5.33 -14.23 -1.85
CA LYS A 156 -6.25 -15.37 -1.72
C LYS A 156 -6.34 -15.92 -0.30
N LYS A 157 -5.21 -16.08 0.40
CA LYS A 157 -5.20 -16.59 1.79
C LYS A 157 -5.75 -15.58 2.80
N MET A 158 -5.49 -14.29 2.59
CA MET A 158 -5.94 -13.22 3.47
C MET A 158 -7.37 -12.74 3.13
N ASN A 159 -8.01 -13.32 2.11
CA ASN A 159 -9.33 -12.93 1.60
C ASN A 159 -9.44 -11.41 1.33
N ILE A 160 -8.41 -10.84 0.68
CA ILE A 160 -8.38 -9.41 0.33
C ILE A 160 -8.92 -9.24 -1.08
N ASP A 161 -10.11 -8.63 -1.19
CA ASP A 161 -10.77 -8.37 -2.47
C ASP A 161 -9.88 -7.54 -3.42
N GLY A 162 -9.68 -8.04 -4.64
CA GLY A 162 -8.96 -7.34 -5.70
C GLY A 162 -7.48 -7.72 -5.84
N LEU A 163 -6.83 -8.27 -4.80
CA LEU A 163 -5.45 -8.77 -4.91
C LEU A 163 -5.35 -10.11 -5.65
N ASP A 164 -6.43 -10.88 -5.68
CA ASP A 164 -6.58 -12.10 -6.49
C ASP A 164 -6.42 -11.85 -7.99
N LYS A 165 -6.69 -10.62 -8.46
CA LYS A 165 -6.53 -10.21 -9.86
C LYS A 165 -5.07 -10.08 -10.30
N LEU A 166 -4.12 -10.01 -9.36
CA LEU A 166 -2.68 -9.90 -9.64
C LEU A 166 -2.07 -11.23 -10.10
N ASP A 167 -2.76 -12.36 -9.93
CA ASP A 167 -2.28 -13.67 -10.40
C ASP A 167 -2.06 -13.73 -11.91
N LYS A 168 -2.74 -12.86 -12.69
CA LYS A 168 -2.62 -12.78 -14.15
C LYS A 168 -1.28 -12.21 -14.64
N ILE A 169 -0.46 -11.64 -13.75
CA ILE A 169 0.84 -11.05 -14.12
C ILE A 169 1.90 -12.15 -14.37
N LYS A 170 1.72 -13.35 -13.82
CA LYS A 170 2.67 -14.46 -14.02
C LYS A 170 2.74 -14.96 -15.47
N ASP A 171 1.66 -14.82 -16.23
CA ASP A 171 1.57 -15.39 -17.58
C ASP A 171 2.15 -14.49 -18.68
N ASN A 172 2.32 -13.18 -18.43
CA ASN A 172 2.76 -12.23 -19.45
C ASN A 172 4.29 -12.02 -19.54
N LYS A 173 5.11 -12.80 -18.83
CA LYS A 173 6.59 -12.78 -19.00
C LYS A 173 7.11 -13.81 -20.02
N LYS A 174 6.24 -14.42 -20.83
CA LYS A 174 6.60 -15.27 -21.97
C LYS A 174 6.08 -14.69 -23.28
N HIS A 175 6.54 -13.51 -23.69
CA HIS A 175 6.61 -13.10 -25.10
C HIS A 175 7.71 -12.06 -25.28
#